data_AF-A0A927NFY2-F1
#
_entry.id   AF-A0A927NFY2-F1
#
_cell.length_a   1.000
_cell.length_b   1.000
_cell.length_c   1.000
_cell.angle_alpha   90.00
_cell.angle_beta   90.00
_cell.angle_gamma   90.00
#
_symmetry.space_group_name_H-M   'P 1'
#
loop_
_entity.id
_entity.type
_entity.pdbx_description
1 polymer ?
#
loop_
_entity_poly.entity_id
_entity_poly.type
_entity_poly.pdbx_seq_one_letter_code
_entity_poly.pdbx_strand_id
1 'polypeptide(L)'
;MYPCRQNFLVLGLSKSGQAAAEFLLELKAIVYIYDDLTNERVEQMAKNLEEKGARRIKKEQLSSMSDICDVLVLSPGVPIDHPLAIAFRKHKKAVVGETELAARYLNNPVIAVTGTNGKTTTVSMLTNVLNNSGVTAQACGNIGEPMLHLYNQDSNTVAVAEISSFQLETLNSLRPHIAMILNIAEDHLNRHYNMENYVFLKSKLLKNCTESEFVVLNYDDENVRSFAEKTKANTVYFSVYDKVRGAYYADGDLYFGKEKIMSADDLPINGLHNVQNALAVIAAAKIMGIKSEIIASSLSDFKGIKHRIEKVGEYHGVTYIDDSKGTNVDATLKAISSMKEETILLLGGKNKGYDYHKLFSSLAKSKVVYAVLYGENRFSLLKSARECGFHKFTFCENFEFAVRIAALRAKAGQTVLLSPASASFDEFASYEERGDKFVEIIQSLDVKKQKTNETAVEEEDGEDILEREKENPVFLIGSSDAAVFANDTFERTRNYVAEETE
;
A
#
# COMPACT_ATOMS: atom_id res chain seq x y z
N MET A 1 20.28 -25.96 0.92
CA MET A 1 20.92 -24.99 0.00
C MET A 1 22.29 -24.72 0.61
N TYR A 2 23.36 -24.71 -0.19
CA TYR A 2 24.72 -24.52 0.29
C TYR A 2 25.33 -23.33 -0.47
N PRO A 3 25.08 -22.09 -0.02
CA PRO A 3 25.32 -20.89 -0.83
C PRO A 3 26.74 -20.77 -1.38
N CYS A 4 27.75 -21.10 -0.58
CA CYS A 4 29.16 -21.08 -0.98
C CYS A 4 29.54 -22.05 -2.11
N ARG A 5 28.64 -22.95 -2.52
CA ARG A 5 28.82 -23.90 -3.62
C ARG A 5 27.82 -23.71 -4.76
N GLN A 6 27.05 -22.63 -4.73
CA GLN A 6 25.96 -22.40 -5.67
C GLN A 6 26.09 -21.04 -6.34
N ASN A 7 25.64 -21.00 -7.59
CA ASN A 7 25.54 -19.80 -8.40
C ASN A 7 24.11 -19.26 -8.29
N PHE A 8 23.97 -18.00 -7.88
CA PHE A 8 22.68 -17.33 -7.74
C PHE A 8 22.55 -16.26 -8.81
N LEU A 9 21.36 -16.14 -9.38
CA LEU A 9 20.96 -14.95 -10.13
C LEU A 9 19.91 -14.19 -9.34
N VAL A 10 20.17 -12.92 -9.02
CA VAL A 10 19.18 -12.01 -8.45
C VAL A 10 18.57 -11.17 -9.57
N LEU A 11 17.25 -11.31 -9.74
CA LEU A 11 16.46 -10.62 -10.75
C LEU A 11 15.58 -9.55 -10.10
N GLY A 12 15.87 -8.29 -10.45
CA GLY A 12 15.31 -7.08 -9.85
C GLY A 12 16.10 -6.64 -8.61
N LEU A 13 16.60 -5.41 -8.60
CA LEU A 13 17.57 -4.85 -7.64
C LEU A 13 16.98 -3.72 -6.77
N SER A 14 15.65 -3.68 -6.64
CA SER A 14 14.99 -2.91 -5.58
C SER A 14 15.41 -3.40 -4.17
N LYS A 15 14.85 -2.81 -3.10
CA LYS A 15 15.23 -3.11 -1.70
C LYS A 15 15.44 -4.60 -1.37
N SER A 16 14.46 -5.46 -1.71
CA SER A 16 14.56 -6.92 -1.44
C SER A 16 15.64 -7.62 -2.25
N GLY A 17 15.82 -7.24 -3.52
CA GLY A 17 16.85 -7.82 -4.39
C GLY A 17 18.26 -7.45 -3.93
N GLN A 18 18.45 -6.18 -3.57
CA GLN A 18 19.71 -5.71 -2.99
C GLN A 18 20.05 -6.51 -1.71
N ALA A 19 19.12 -6.59 -0.76
CA ALA A 19 19.34 -7.32 0.49
C ALA A 19 19.67 -8.81 0.25
N ALA A 20 18.99 -9.44 -0.70
CA ALA A 20 19.28 -10.83 -1.07
C ALA A 20 20.69 -10.99 -1.68
N ALA A 21 21.10 -10.08 -2.57
CA ALA A 21 22.43 -10.12 -3.17
C ALA A 21 23.52 -9.92 -2.11
N GLU A 22 23.38 -8.92 -1.25
CA GLU A 22 24.33 -8.62 -0.16
C GLU A 22 24.48 -9.81 0.79
N PHE A 23 23.36 -10.38 1.23
CA PHE A 23 23.35 -11.57 2.08
C PHE A 23 24.06 -12.77 1.43
N LEU A 24 23.77 -13.04 0.16
CA LEU A 24 24.40 -14.16 -0.55
C LEU A 24 25.91 -13.97 -0.75
N LEU A 25 26.35 -12.72 -0.98
CA LEU A 25 27.77 -12.38 -1.04
C LEU A 25 28.45 -12.56 0.32
N GLU A 26 27.79 -12.20 1.43
CA GLU A 26 28.29 -12.44 2.79
C GLU A 26 28.48 -13.94 3.06
N LEU A 27 27.60 -14.79 2.53
CA LEU A 27 27.74 -16.25 2.56
C LEU A 27 28.73 -16.81 1.52
N LYS A 28 29.49 -15.94 0.85
CA LYS A 28 30.52 -16.27 -0.15
C LYS A 28 29.97 -17.05 -1.35
N ALA A 29 28.71 -16.82 -1.71
CA ALA A 29 28.11 -17.38 -2.91
C ALA A 29 28.60 -16.65 -4.17
N ILE A 30 28.45 -17.29 -5.33
CA ILE A 30 28.66 -16.61 -6.62
C ILE A 30 27.34 -15.95 -7.00
N VAL A 31 27.31 -14.62 -7.00
CA VAL A 31 26.08 -13.85 -7.22
C VAL A 31 26.16 -13.11 -8.55
N TYR A 32 25.19 -13.38 -9.41
CA TYR A 32 24.90 -12.62 -10.61
C TYR A 32 23.71 -11.69 -10.37
N ILE A 33 23.72 -10.50 -10.94
CA ILE A 33 22.67 -9.50 -10.75
C ILE A 33 22.17 -8.94 -12.08
N TYR A 34 20.86 -8.71 -12.16
CA TYR A 34 20.22 -8.06 -13.30
C TYR A 34 18.91 -7.37 -12.89
N ASP A 35 18.61 -6.25 -13.54
CA ASP A 35 17.33 -5.55 -13.45
C ASP A 35 16.92 -5.10 -14.86
N ASP A 36 15.62 -5.17 -15.18
CA ASP A 36 15.08 -4.69 -16.45
C ASP A 36 14.96 -3.15 -16.46
N LEU A 37 14.92 -2.52 -15.29
CA LEU A 37 14.85 -1.07 -15.16
C LEU A 37 16.25 -0.46 -15.29
N THR A 38 16.36 0.53 -16.16
CA THR A 38 17.58 1.33 -16.33
C THR A 38 17.31 2.75 -15.84
N ASN A 39 17.47 2.98 -14.54
CA ASN A 39 17.43 4.31 -13.93
C ASN A 39 18.65 4.51 -13.01
N GLU A 40 18.92 5.76 -12.64
CA GLU A 40 20.10 6.14 -11.85
C GLU A 40 20.21 5.38 -10.53
N ARG A 41 19.07 5.17 -9.86
CA ARG A 41 19.02 4.43 -8.59
C ARG A 41 19.44 2.96 -8.77
N VAL A 42 18.89 2.28 -9.77
CA VAL A 42 19.24 0.87 -10.07
C VAL A 42 20.69 0.76 -10.52
N GLU A 43 21.18 1.71 -11.30
CA GLU A 43 22.57 1.77 -11.74
C GLU A 43 23.53 1.90 -10.55
N GLN A 44 23.22 2.80 -9.61
CA GLN A 44 24.02 2.97 -8.40
C GLN A 44 23.98 1.71 -7.51
N MET A 45 22.81 1.09 -7.37
CA MET A 45 22.66 -0.17 -6.61
C MET A 45 23.49 -1.30 -7.23
N ALA A 46 23.45 -1.45 -8.56
CA ALA A 46 24.23 -2.46 -9.27
C ALA A 46 25.74 -2.25 -9.07
N LYS A 47 26.23 -1.01 -9.21
CA LYS A 47 27.65 -0.68 -8.97
C LYS A 47 28.09 -1.00 -7.55
N ASN A 48 27.30 -0.61 -6.54
CA ASN A 48 27.60 -0.92 -5.14
C ASN A 48 27.68 -2.44 -4.89
N LEU A 49 26.85 -3.24 -5.56
CA LEU A 49 26.90 -4.70 -5.47
C LEU A 49 28.11 -5.30 -6.21
N GLU A 50 28.49 -4.74 -7.37
CA GLU A 50 29.70 -5.13 -8.11
C GLU A 50 30.97 -4.89 -7.28
N GLU A 51 31.06 -3.75 -6.58
CA GLU A 51 32.15 -3.45 -5.65
C GLU A 51 32.24 -4.48 -4.49
N LYS A 52 31.10 -5.05 -4.09
CA LYS A 52 31.01 -6.13 -3.10
C LYS A 52 31.26 -7.53 -3.69
N GLY A 53 31.47 -7.65 -5.00
CA GLY A 53 31.82 -8.89 -5.70
C GLY A 53 30.68 -9.55 -6.50
N ALA A 54 29.52 -8.89 -6.66
CA ALA A 54 28.49 -9.37 -7.58
C ALA A 54 28.95 -9.25 -9.04
N ARG A 55 28.39 -10.09 -9.91
CA ARG A 55 28.64 -10.08 -11.35
C ARG A 55 27.40 -9.55 -12.07
N ARG A 56 27.46 -8.33 -12.59
CA ARG A 56 26.38 -7.81 -13.42
C ARG A 56 26.36 -8.50 -14.77
N ILE A 57 25.17 -8.87 -15.21
CA ILE A 57 24.95 -9.45 -16.54
C ILE A 57 24.16 -8.48 -17.41
N LYS A 58 24.29 -8.62 -18.73
CA LYS A 58 23.50 -7.89 -19.71
C LYS A 58 22.29 -8.70 -20.16
N LYS A 59 21.32 -8.03 -20.77
CA LYS A 59 20.06 -8.64 -21.23
C LYS A 59 20.30 -9.81 -22.19
N GLU A 60 21.32 -9.71 -23.04
CA GLU A 60 21.66 -10.73 -24.04
C GLU A 60 22.16 -12.03 -23.38
N GLN A 61 22.64 -11.96 -22.14
CA GLN A 61 23.16 -13.10 -21.40
C GLN A 61 22.08 -13.85 -20.62
N LEU A 62 20.90 -13.24 -20.40
CA LEU A 62 19.83 -13.80 -19.56
C LEU A 62 19.41 -15.21 -19.96
N SER A 63 19.32 -15.48 -21.26
CA SER A 63 18.90 -16.78 -21.79
C SER A 63 19.83 -17.93 -21.36
N SER A 64 21.12 -17.65 -21.18
CA SER A 64 22.13 -18.63 -20.74
C SER A 64 22.21 -18.79 -19.22
N MET A 65 21.61 -17.88 -18.45
CA MET A 65 21.75 -17.89 -17.00
C MET A 65 21.05 -19.08 -16.34
N SER A 66 20.00 -19.62 -16.96
CA SER A 66 19.37 -20.85 -16.46
C SER A 66 20.28 -22.07 -16.57
N ASP A 67 21.34 -22.04 -17.38
CA ASP A 67 22.34 -23.10 -17.45
C ASP A 67 23.42 -22.89 -16.38
N ILE A 68 23.85 -21.64 -16.19
CA ILE A 68 24.97 -21.26 -15.32
C ILE A 68 24.60 -21.22 -13.82
N CYS A 69 23.44 -20.67 -13.48
CA CYS A 69 23.00 -20.47 -12.10
C CYS A 69 22.18 -21.63 -11.58
N ASP A 70 22.32 -21.98 -10.31
CA ASP A 70 21.56 -23.05 -9.65
C ASP A 70 20.23 -22.56 -9.08
N VAL A 71 20.17 -21.27 -8.74
CA VAL A 71 19.05 -20.65 -8.04
C VAL A 71 18.76 -19.27 -8.63
N LEU A 72 17.48 -19.00 -8.90
CA LEU A 72 16.98 -17.67 -9.21
C LEU A 72 16.36 -17.07 -7.96
N VAL A 73 16.85 -15.90 -7.55
CA VAL A 73 16.21 -15.05 -6.54
C VAL A 73 15.41 -13.98 -7.26
N LEU A 74 14.10 -14.04 -7.11
CA LEU A 74 13.14 -13.19 -7.78
C LEU A 74 12.65 -12.10 -6.81
N SER A 75 12.88 -10.84 -7.16
CA SER A 75 12.29 -9.72 -6.42
C SER A 75 10.75 -9.75 -6.54
N PRO A 76 9.99 -9.39 -5.49
CA PRO A 76 8.52 -9.49 -5.50
C PRO A 76 7.82 -8.73 -6.63
N GLY A 77 8.41 -7.62 -7.10
CA GLY A 77 7.87 -6.85 -8.23
C GLY A 77 7.95 -7.59 -9.57
N VAL A 78 8.85 -8.55 -9.73
CA VAL A 78 9.07 -9.27 -10.98
C VAL A 78 8.05 -10.41 -11.11
N PRO A 79 7.33 -10.53 -12.24
CA PRO A 79 6.37 -11.61 -12.53
C PRO A 79 6.89 -13.03 -12.28
N ILE A 80 6.08 -13.85 -11.62
CA ILE A 80 6.43 -15.25 -11.37
C ILE A 80 6.47 -16.06 -12.66
N ASP A 81 5.76 -15.61 -13.68
CA ASP A 81 5.73 -16.10 -15.06
C ASP A 81 6.74 -15.36 -15.96
N HIS A 82 7.67 -14.57 -15.39
CA HIS A 82 8.78 -13.99 -16.15
C HIS A 82 9.53 -15.09 -16.93
N PRO A 83 9.92 -14.85 -18.20
CA PRO A 83 10.54 -15.88 -19.04
C PRO A 83 11.72 -16.61 -18.38
N LEU A 84 12.51 -15.89 -17.59
CA LEU A 84 13.62 -16.46 -16.85
C LEU A 84 13.17 -17.37 -15.69
N ALA A 85 12.11 -17.00 -14.95
CA ALA A 85 11.55 -17.85 -13.91
C ALA A 85 10.98 -19.15 -14.50
N ILE A 86 10.33 -19.06 -15.66
CA ILE A 86 9.87 -20.23 -16.44
C ILE A 86 11.08 -21.10 -16.85
N ALA A 87 12.15 -20.50 -17.35
CA ALA A 87 13.36 -21.22 -17.77
C ALA A 87 14.01 -21.97 -16.59
N PHE A 88 14.18 -21.34 -15.43
CA PHE A 88 14.72 -22.01 -14.24
C PHE A 88 13.84 -23.18 -13.80
N ARG A 89 12.51 -23.02 -13.80
CA ARG A 89 11.58 -24.12 -13.48
C ARG A 89 11.65 -25.27 -14.47
N LYS A 90 11.79 -25.00 -15.77
CA LYS A 90 11.98 -26.04 -16.80
C LYS A 90 13.25 -26.86 -16.56
N HIS A 91 14.31 -26.22 -16.07
CA HIS A 91 15.55 -26.88 -15.64
C HIS A 91 15.46 -27.52 -14.24
N LYS A 92 14.27 -27.54 -13.62
CA LYS A 92 14.03 -28.02 -12.24
C LYS A 92 14.89 -27.31 -11.19
N LYS A 93 15.27 -26.06 -11.46
CA LYS A 93 16.05 -25.20 -10.57
C LYS A 93 15.14 -24.38 -9.66
N ALA A 94 15.66 -24.00 -8.50
CA ALA A 94 14.87 -23.28 -7.50
C ALA A 94 14.63 -21.83 -7.92
N VAL A 95 13.40 -21.36 -7.76
CA VAL A 95 13.01 -19.95 -7.84
C VAL A 95 12.52 -19.53 -6.47
N VAL A 96 13.27 -18.66 -5.80
CA VAL A 96 13.03 -18.21 -4.43
C VAL A 96 12.94 -16.68 -4.39
N GLY A 97 12.44 -16.12 -3.30
CA GLY A 97 12.52 -14.68 -3.03
C GLY A 97 13.42 -14.38 -1.83
N GLU A 98 13.65 -13.11 -1.56
CA GLU A 98 14.35 -12.62 -0.36
C GLU A 98 13.78 -13.25 0.92
N THR A 99 12.46 -13.27 1.03
CA THR A 99 11.74 -13.78 2.20
C THR A 99 11.89 -15.30 2.38
N GLU A 100 12.04 -16.03 1.28
CA GLU A 100 12.33 -17.48 1.32
C GLU A 100 13.77 -17.76 1.73
N LEU A 101 14.72 -16.88 1.37
CA LEU A 101 16.08 -16.96 1.92
C LEU A 101 16.04 -16.68 3.43
N ALA A 102 15.36 -15.61 3.85
CA ALA A 102 15.20 -15.30 5.28
C ALA A 102 14.60 -16.49 6.06
N ALA A 103 13.52 -17.10 5.56
CA ALA A 103 12.89 -18.27 6.16
C ALA A 103 13.82 -19.50 6.30
N ARG A 104 14.87 -19.60 5.49
CA ARG A 104 15.82 -20.72 5.51
C ARG A 104 17.05 -20.49 6.38
N TYR A 105 17.43 -19.24 6.60
CA TYR A 105 18.70 -18.89 7.24
C TYR A 105 18.54 -18.12 8.55
N LEU A 106 17.40 -17.50 8.81
CA LEU A 106 17.13 -16.86 10.09
C LEU A 106 16.69 -17.88 11.14
N ASN A 107 17.19 -17.72 12.36
CA ASN A 107 16.76 -18.49 13.54
C ASN A 107 15.79 -17.70 14.43
N ASN A 108 15.50 -16.45 14.07
CA ASN A 108 14.61 -15.56 14.80
C ASN A 108 13.17 -16.11 14.87
N PRO A 109 12.48 -15.97 16.01
CA PRO A 109 11.04 -16.21 16.07
C PRO A 109 10.30 -15.27 15.11
N VAL A 110 9.40 -15.80 14.29
CA VAL A 110 8.66 -14.99 13.31
C VAL A 110 7.18 -14.94 13.68
N ILE A 111 6.62 -13.72 13.73
CA ILE A 111 5.19 -13.46 13.66
C ILE A 111 4.90 -12.89 12.28
N ALA A 112 4.20 -13.65 11.43
CA ALA A 112 3.97 -13.27 10.04
C ALA A 112 2.54 -12.79 9.82
N VAL A 113 2.38 -11.63 9.19
CA VAL A 113 1.08 -10.98 8.98
C VAL A 113 0.82 -10.82 7.48
N THR A 114 -0.30 -11.35 6.99
CA THR A 114 -0.80 -11.10 5.65
C THR A 114 -2.29 -10.72 5.64
N GLY A 115 -2.78 -10.31 4.47
CA GLY A 115 -4.13 -9.80 4.25
C GLY A 115 -4.18 -8.84 3.07
N THR A 116 -5.36 -8.43 2.62
CA THR A 116 -5.47 -7.35 1.62
C THR A 116 -5.16 -6.02 2.30
N ASN A 117 -5.89 -5.70 3.37
CA ASN A 117 -5.82 -4.43 4.10
C ASN A 117 -5.42 -4.65 5.57
N GLY A 118 -5.01 -3.59 6.28
CA GLY A 118 -4.68 -3.67 7.72
C GLY A 118 -3.28 -4.18 8.10
N LYS A 119 -2.54 -4.81 7.18
CA LYS A 119 -1.22 -5.43 7.44
C LYS A 119 -0.22 -4.52 8.16
N THR A 120 0.12 -3.40 7.52
CA THR A 120 1.06 -2.39 8.01
C THR A 120 0.69 -1.89 9.42
N THR A 121 -0.57 -1.53 9.64
CA THR A 121 -1.08 -1.14 10.97
C THR A 121 -0.93 -2.24 12.02
N THR A 122 -1.29 -3.46 11.67
CA THR A 122 -1.19 -4.60 12.58
C THR A 122 0.27 -4.89 12.95
N VAL A 123 1.18 -4.89 11.97
CA VAL A 123 2.62 -5.10 12.18
C VAL A 123 3.21 -4.01 13.07
N SER A 124 2.90 -2.74 12.80
CA SER A 124 3.41 -1.62 13.61
C SER A 124 2.86 -1.64 15.04
N MET A 125 1.55 -1.85 15.21
CA MET A 125 0.93 -1.95 16.54
C MET A 125 1.52 -3.13 17.33
N LEU A 126 1.62 -4.32 16.72
CA LEU A 126 2.16 -5.50 17.38
C LEU A 126 3.64 -5.32 17.75
N THR A 127 4.44 -4.72 16.86
CA THR A 127 5.84 -4.40 17.15
C THR A 127 5.95 -3.45 18.35
N ASN A 128 5.10 -2.42 18.42
CA ASN A 128 5.07 -1.49 19.56
C ASN A 128 4.69 -2.21 20.86
N VAL A 129 3.63 -3.03 20.85
CA VAL A 129 3.18 -3.82 22.01
C VAL A 129 4.28 -4.76 22.52
N LEU A 130 4.97 -5.46 21.60
CA LEU A 130 6.07 -6.36 21.96
C LEU A 130 7.23 -5.60 22.62
N ASN A 131 7.69 -4.51 21.99
CA ASN A 131 8.80 -3.72 22.52
C ASN A 131 8.46 -3.08 23.89
N ASN A 132 7.25 -2.56 24.06
CA ASN A 132 6.79 -2.01 25.35
C ASN A 132 6.65 -3.08 26.44
N SER A 133 6.48 -4.34 26.07
CA SER A 133 6.49 -5.47 27.01
C SER A 133 7.89 -5.95 27.40
N GLY A 134 8.94 -5.38 26.80
CA GLY A 134 10.33 -5.80 26.98
C GLY A 134 10.79 -6.90 26.03
N VAL A 135 9.95 -7.34 25.09
CA VAL A 135 10.33 -8.27 24.02
C VAL A 135 10.94 -7.47 22.86
N THR A 136 12.21 -7.72 22.54
CA THR A 136 12.85 -7.10 21.38
C THR A 136 12.19 -7.58 20.10
N ALA A 137 11.52 -6.69 19.39
CA ALA A 137 10.80 -6.99 18.17
C ALA A 137 11.10 -5.97 17.06
N GLN A 138 11.23 -6.46 15.83
CA GLN A 138 11.50 -5.64 14.66
C GLN A 138 10.47 -5.90 13.55
N ALA A 139 9.85 -4.81 13.09
CA ALA A 139 9.00 -4.82 11.89
C ALA A 139 9.87 -5.03 10.64
N CYS A 140 9.49 -5.99 9.79
CA CYS A 140 10.25 -6.34 8.60
C CYS A 140 9.39 -6.91 7.46
N GLY A 141 10.00 -7.22 6.32
CA GLY A 141 9.35 -7.84 5.17
C GLY A 141 8.91 -6.81 4.13
N ASN A 142 7.62 -6.75 3.83
CA ASN A 142 7.05 -5.79 2.87
C ASN A 142 7.00 -4.34 3.41
N ILE A 143 7.26 -4.15 4.70
CA ILE A 143 7.38 -2.86 5.38
C ILE A 143 8.68 -2.80 6.17
N GLY A 144 9.21 -1.60 6.36
CA GLY A 144 10.43 -1.38 7.13
C GLY A 144 11.63 -1.93 6.38
N GLU A 145 12.38 -2.80 7.05
CA GLU A 145 13.58 -3.42 6.52
C GLU A 145 13.29 -4.81 5.91
N PRO A 146 14.03 -5.23 4.86
CA PRO A 146 14.06 -6.61 4.40
C PRO A 146 14.30 -7.59 5.56
N MET A 147 13.68 -8.76 5.52
CA MET A 147 13.80 -9.75 6.60
C MET A 147 15.25 -10.22 6.77
N LEU A 148 16.01 -10.35 5.68
CA LEU A 148 17.42 -10.76 5.72
C LEU A 148 18.32 -9.84 6.57
N HIS A 149 17.94 -8.59 6.81
CA HIS A 149 18.72 -7.69 7.68
C HIS A 149 18.76 -8.17 9.15
N LEU A 150 17.87 -9.10 9.55
CA LEU A 150 17.90 -9.73 10.87
C LEU A 150 19.01 -10.79 11.01
N TYR A 151 19.65 -11.20 9.92
CA TYR A 151 20.63 -12.31 9.94
C TYR A 151 21.80 -12.06 10.90
N ASN A 152 22.24 -10.81 11.01
CA ASN A 152 23.35 -10.40 11.88
C ASN A 152 22.88 -9.81 13.22
N GLN A 153 21.59 -9.92 13.54
CA GLN A 153 21.03 -9.44 14.80
C GLN A 153 20.95 -10.56 15.85
N ASP A 154 20.56 -10.20 17.07
CA ASP A 154 20.27 -11.18 18.12
C ASP A 154 19.20 -12.16 17.64
N SER A 155 19.48 -13.46 17.77
CA SER A 155 18.54 -14.54 17.44
C SER A 155 17.24 -14.51 18.25
N ASN A 156 17.22 -13.79 19.39
CA ASN A 156 16.02 -13.62 20.21
C ASN A 156 15.11 -12.47 19.71
N THR A 157 15.58 -11.63 18.79
CA THR A 157 14.74 -10.58 18.20
C THR A 157 13.56 -11.21 17.46
N VAL A 158 12.34 -10.85 17.84
CA VAL A 158 11.12 -11.32 17.17
C VAL A 158 10.93 -10.56 15.86
N ALA A 159 10.91 -11.29 14.75
CA ALA A 159 10.61 -10.75 13.43
C ALA A 159 9.10 -10.60 13.26
N VAL A 160 8.59 -9.37 13.29
CA VAL A 160 7.18 -9.07 12.98
C VAL A 160 7.08 -8.75 11.50
N ALA A 161 6.83 -9.79 10.69
CA ALA A 161 6.99 -9.76 9.25
C ALA A 161 5.67 -9.44 8.52
N GLU A 162 5.61 -8.33 7.78
CA GLU A 162 4.55 -8.10 6.80
C GLU A 162 4.85 -8.93 5.55
N ILE A 163 3.94 -9.84 5.18
CA ILE A 163 4.08 -10.71 4.01
C ILE A 163 3.03 -10.37 2.96
N SER A 164 3.49 -9.93 1.78
CA SER A 164 2.64 -9.65 0.61
C SER A 164 2.25 -10.92 -0.15
N SER A 165 1.23 -10.82 -1.00
CA SER A 165 0.85 -11.91 -1.92
C SER A 165 1.96 -12.24 -2.92
N PHE A 166 2.74 -11.24 -3.35
CA PHE A 166 3.87 -11.43 -4.27
C PHE A 166 5.01 -12.21 -3.62
N GLN A 167 5.33 -11.93 -2.35
CA GLN A 167 6.32 -12.73 -1.61
C GLN A 167 5.85 -14.19 -1.43
N LEU A 168 4.55 -14.42 -1.24
CA LEU A 168 3.97 -15.77 -1.12
C LEU A 168 4.03 -16.61 -2.41
N GLU A 169 4.31 -16.00 -3.55
CA GLU A 169 4.53 -16.73 -4.81
C GLU A 169 5.80 -17.60 -4.72
N THR A 170 6.85 -17.10 -4.05
CA THR A 170 8.16 -17.76 -3.94
C THR A 170 8.47 -18.29 -2.54
N LEU A 171 7.66 -17.96 -1.53
CA LEU A 171 7.78 -18.42 -0.14
C LEU A 171 7.21 -19.83 0.04
N ASN A 172 8.01 -20.73 0.58
CA ASN A 172 7.68 -22.15 0.76
C ASN A 172 8.12 -22.72 2.10
N SER A 173 9.16 -22.18 2.74
CA SER A 173 9.80 -22.78 3.92
C SER A 173 9.45 -22.08 5.23
N LEU A 174 8.81 -20.90 5.19
CA LEU A 174 8.48 -20.15 6.41
C LEU A 174 7.54 -20.96 7.31
N ARG A 175 7.91 -21.05 8.58
CA ARG A 175 7.08 -21.61 9.65
C ARG A 175 7.04 -20.57 10.77
N PRO A 176 6.10 -19.61 10.74
CA PRO A 176 6.02 -18.59 11.77
C PRO A 176 5.48 -19.20 13.06
N HIS A 177 5.93 -18.68 14.21
CA HIS A 177 5.36 -19.04 15.51
C HIS A 177 3.88 -18.63 15.59
N ILE A 178 3.57 -17.45 15.03
CA ILE A 178 2.20 -16.95 14.86
C ILE A 178 2.02 -16.52 13.40
N ALA A 179 1.08 -17.16 12.68
CA ALA A 179 0.62 -16.68 11.37
C ALA A 179 -0.68 -15.91 11.52
N MET A 180 -0.77 -14.71 10.93
CA MET A 180 -1.97 -13.87 10.99
C MET A 180 -2.48 -13.60 9.58
N ILE A 181 -3.77 -13.86 9.34
CA ILE A 181 -4.44 -13.53 8.08
C ILE A 181 -5.61 -12.60 8.39
N LEU A 182 -5.52 -11.35 7.94
CA LEU A 182 -6.40 -10.29 8.42
C LEU A 182 -7.73 -10.17 7.65
N ASN A 183 -7.70 -10.31 6.33
CA ASN A 183 -8.86 -10.19 5.44
C ASN A 183 -8.44 -10.51 4.00
N ILE A 184 -9.44 -10.82 3.17
CA ILE A 184 -9.33 -11.01 1.73
C ILE A 184 -10.38 -10.16 1.03
N ALA A 185 -9.90 -9.13 0.34
CA ALA A 185 -10.66 -8.34 -0.62
C ALA A 185 -9.93 -8.32 -1.96
N GLU A 186 -10.67 -8.02 -3.03
CA GLU A 186 -10.13 -7.97 -4.40
C GLU A 186 -8.96 -7.00 -4.50
N ASP A 187 -7.81 -7.54 -4.91
CA ASP A 187 -6.61 -6.76 -5.20
C ASP A 187 -5.69 -7.57 -6.11
N HIS A 188 -4.85 -6.88 -6.89
CA HIS A 188 -3.79 -7.48 -7.71
C HIS A 188 -4.24 -8.61 -8.67
N LEU A 189 -5.49 -8.59 -9.14
CA LEU A 189 -6.00 -9.61 -10.08
C LEU A 189 -5.29 -9.60 -11.42
N ASN A 190 -4.76 -8.45 -11.85
CA ASN A 190 -3.88 -8.36 -13.02
C ASN A 190 -2.59 -9.19 -12.89
N ARG A 191 -2.19 -9.53 -11.66
CA ARG A 191 -1.01 -10.37 -11.35
C ARG A 191 -1.39 -11.80 -10.98
N HIS A 192 -2.49 -11.97 -10.26
CA HIS A 192 -2.93 -13.28 -9.77
C HIS A 192 -3.99 -13.95 -10.65
N TYR A 193 -4.39 -13.29 -11.73
CA TYR A 193 -5.40 -13.66 -12.72
C TYR A 193 -6.84 -13.72 -12.18
N ASN A 194 -7.07 -14.31 -11.01
CA ASN A 194 -8.39 -14.46 -10.41
C ASN A 194 -8.33 -14.49 -8.86
N MET A 195 -9.52 -14.38 -8.23
CA MET A 195 -9.64 -14.37 -6.77
C MET A 195 -9.24 -15.69 -6.12
N GLU A 196 -9.49 -16.83 -6.76
CA GLU A 196 -9.15 -18.16 -6.21
C GLU A 196 -7.63 -18.30 -6.00
N ASN A 197 -6.84 -17.89 -6.99
CA ASN A 197 -5.39 -17.85 -6.90
C ASN A 197 -4.91 -16.91 -5.79
N TYR A 198 -5.54 -15.73 -5.65
CA TYR A 198 -5.18 -14.76 -4.62
C TYR A 198 -5.46 -15.28 -3.20
N VAL A 199 -6.63 -15.92 -3.01
CA VAL A 199 -7.00 -16.62 -1.76
C VAL A 199 -6.00 -17.74 -1.47
N PHE A 200 -5.69 -18.58 -2.47
CA PHE A 200 -4.74 -19.68 -2.34
C PHE A 200 -3.35 -19.19 -1.93
N LEU A 201 -2.83 -18.14 -2.57
CA LEU A 201 -1.51 -17.58 -2.23
C LEU A 201 -1.45 -17.13 -0.76
N LYS A 202 -2.47 -16.43 -0.26
CA LYS A 202 -2.52 -16.04 1.17
C LYS A 202 -2.56 -17.23 2.11
N SER A 203 -3.30 -18.28 1.73
CA SER A 203 -3.37 -19.50 2.55
C SER A 203 -2.02 -20.23 2.68
N LYS A 204 -1.08 -20.03 1.73
CA LYS A 204 0.27 -20.61 1.83
C LYS A 204 1.04 -20.19 3.07
N LEU A 205 0.69 -19.06 3.70
CA LEU A 205 1.32 -18.64 4.96
C LEU A 205 1.16 -19.72 6.06
N LEU A 206 0.10 -20.52 5.99
CA LEU A 206 -0.22 -21.56 6.98
C LEU A 206 0.38 -22.93 6.64
N LYS A 207 1.01 -23.07 5.46
CA LYS A 207 1.39 -24.37 4.87
C LYS A 207 2.24 -25.24 5.78
N ASN A 208 3.18 -24.62 6.50
CA ASN A 208 4.13 -25.32 7.37
C ASN A 208 3.76 -25.22 8.86
N CYS A 209 2.63 -24.58 9.20
CA CYS A 209 2.17 -24.47 10.58
C CYS A 209 1.59 -25.82 11.04
N THR A 210 2.00 -26.24 12.23
CA THR A 210 1.59 -27.47 12.89
C THR A 210 0.96 -27.15 14.25
N GLU A 211 0.59 -28.17 15.02
CA GLU A 211 -0.03 -28.05 16.35
C GLU A 211 0.82 -27.27 17.37
N SER A 212 2.11 -27.04 17.10
CA SER A 212 3.00 -26.20 17.93
C SER A 212 2.92 -24.70 17.62
N GLU A 213 2.33 -24.33 16.48
CA GLU A 213 2.17 -22.95 16.05
C GLU A 213 0.76 -22.44 16.32
N PHE A 214 0.60 -21.11 16.25
CA PHE A 214 -0.68 -20.45 16.35
C PHE A 214 -1.07 -19.78 15.04
N VAL A 215 -2.37 -19.74 14.76
CA VAL A 215 -2.92 -19.04 13.61
C VAL A 215 -4.01 -18.09 14.08
N VAL A 216 -3.85 -16.80 13.79
CA VAL A 216 -4.82 -15.75 14.10
C VAL A 216 -5.63 -15.41 12.85
N LEU A 217 -6.92 -15.72 12.87
CA LEU A 217 -7.82 -15.58 11.72
C LEU A 217 -8.97 -14.61 12.01
N ASN A 218 -9.31 -13.81 11.00
CA ASN A 218 -10.53 -13.02 11.01
C ASN A 218 -11.76 -13.91 10.87
N TYR A 219 -12.65 -13.88 11.85
CA TYR A 219 -13.89 -14.66 11.81
C TYR A 219 -14.97 -14.00 10.93
N ASP A 220 -14.88 -12.69 10.74
CA ASP A 220 -15.86 -11.89 9.99
C ASP A 220 -15.69 -12.02 8.47
N ASP A 221 -14.54 -12.56 8.04
CA ASP A 221 -14.21 -12.77 6.63
C ASP A 221 -14.31 -14.26 6.31
N GLU A 222 -15.28 -14.64 5.47
CA GLU A 222 -15.57 -16.05 5.19
C GLU A 222 -14.38 -16.80 4.55
N ASN A 223 -13.64 -16.14 3.65
CA ASN A 223 -12.47 -16.74 3.02
C ASN A 223 -11.40 -17.02 4.08
N VAL A 224 -11.14 -16.06 4.96
CA VAL A 224 -10.15 -16.21 6.04
C VAL A 224 -10.60 -17.24 7.05
N ARG A 225 -11.86 -17.22 7.47
CA ARG A 225 -12.45 -18.19 8.41
C ARG A 225 -12.30 -19.62 7.89
N SER A 226 -12.49 -19.86 6.58
CA SER A 226 -12.32 -21.18 5.96
C SER A 226 -10.90 -21.75 6.05
N PHE A 227 -9.88 -20.90 6.30
CA PHE A 227 -8.50 -21.37 6.40
C PHE A 227 -8.21 -22.18 7.66
N ALA A 228 -9.07 -22.09 8.68
CA ALA A 228 -8.97 -22.94 9.86
C ALA A 228 -9.04 -24.45 9.51
N GLU A 229 -9.77 -24.81 8.46
CA GLU A 229 -9.89 -26.19 7.98
C GLU A 229 -8.63 -26.69 7.27
N LYS A 230 -7.73 -25.77 6.89
CA LYS A 230 -6.52 -26.04 6.09
C LYS A 230 -5.24 -26.13 6.92
N THR A 231 -5.34 -26.01 8.25
CA THR A 231 -4.18 -26.04 9.15
C THR A 231 -4.43 -26.91 10.37
N LYS A 232 -3.37 -27.48 10.93
CA LYS A 232 -3.40 -28.21 12.22
C LYS A 232 -3.02 -27.32 13.40
N ALA A 233 -2.63 -26.07 13.13
CA ALA A 233 -2.20 -25.14 14.15
C ALA A 233 -3.33 -24.69 15.06
N ASN A 234 -2.97 -24.16 16.23
CA ASN A 234 -3.93 -23.66 17.19
C ASN A 234 -4.59 -22.39 16.67
N THR A 235 -5.81 -22.51 16.16
CA THR A 235 -6.57 -21.37 15.65
C THR A 235 -7.12 -20.51 16.79
N VAL A 236 -6.85 -19.22 16.70
CA VAL A 236 -7.41 -18.15 17.54
C VAL A 236 -8.10 -17.16 16.61
N TYR A 237 -9.33 -16.81 16.92
CA TYR A 237 -10.12 -15.91 16.07
C TYR A 237 -10.09 -14.47 16.58
N PHE A 238 -10.35 -13.54 15.68
CA PHE A 238 -10.83 -12.21 16.06
C PHE A 238 -12.10 -11.83 15.31
N SER A 239 -12.96 -11.03 15.95
CA SER A 239 -14.23 -10.58 15.36
C SER A 239 -14.70 -9.25 15.93
N VAL A 240 -15.27 -8.40 15.09
CA VAL A 240 -15.97 -7.18 15.53
C VAL A 240 -17.49 -7.36 15.68
N TYR A 241 -18.04 -8.51 15.29
CA TYR A 241 -19.48 -8.77 15.27
C TYR A 241 -19.92 -9.86 16.25
N ASP A 242 -19.08 -10.89 16.42
CA ASP A 242 -19.40 -12.10 17.18
C ASP A 242 -18.43 -12.31 18.33
N LYS A 243 -18.92 -12.91 19.42
CA LYS A 243 -18.05 -13.44 20.48
C LYS A 243 -17.39 -14.72 19.99
N VAL A 244 -16.07 -14.72 19.86
CA VAL A 244 -15.29 -15.84 19.30
C VAL A 244 -14.24 -16.38 20.27
N ARG A 245 -13.72 -17.57 19.99
CA ARG A 245 -12.57 -18.14 20.72
C ARG A 245 -11.29 -17.38 20.36
N GLY A 246 -11.06 -16.27 21.04
CA GLY A 246 -9.92 -15.38 20.84
C GLY A 246 -10.27 -13.97 21.25
N ALA A 247 -9.96 -12.99 20.39
CA ALA A 247 -10.25 -11.59 20.65
C ALA A 247 -11.61 -11.18 20.05
N TYR A 248 -12.40 -10.36 20.74
CA TYR A 248 -13.63 -9.84 20.13
C TYR A 248 -14.03 -8.47 20.66
N TYR A 249 -14.81 -7.74 19.86
CA TYR A 249 -15.49 -6.51 20.29
C TYR A 249 -16.86 -6.86 20.88
N ALA A 250 -17.19 -6.27 22.01
CA ALA A 250 -18.54 -6.35 22.60
C ALA A 250 -18.82 -5.12 23.45
N ASP A 251 -19.99 -4.51 23.26
CA ASP A 251 -20.52 -3.46 24.13
C ASP A 251 -19.55 -2.26 24.31
N GLY A 252 -18.84 -1.86 23.25
CA GLY A 252 -17.87 -0.76 23.30
C GLY A 252 -16.45 -1.17 23.73
N ASP A 253 -16.25 -2.41 24.17
CA ASP A 253 -15.00 -2.90 24.75
C ASP A 253 -14.34 -4.00 23.90
N LEU A 254 -13.02 -4.15 24.05
CA LEU A 254 -12.22 -5.20 23.43
C LEU A 254 -11.86 -6.28 24.46
N TYR A 255 -12.09 -7.54 24.11
CA TYR A 255 -11.88 -8.69 24.98
C TYR A 255 -10.89 -9.68 24.37
N PHE A 256 -10.27 -10.50 25.23
CA PHE A 256 -9.67 -11.78 24.86
C PHE A 256 -10.20 -12.89 25.78
N GLY A 257 -10.90 -13.87 25.22
CA GLY A 257 -11.60 -14.88 26.02
C GLY A 257 -12.68 -14.23 26.89
N LYS A 258 -12.51 -14.23 28.22
CA LYS A 258 -13.43 -13.54 29.16
C LYS A 258 -12.84 -12.24 29.72
N GLU A 259 -11.59 -11.94 29.38
CA GLU A 259 -10.84 -10.83 29.94
C GLU A 259 -11.09 -9.56 29.13
N LYS A 260 -11.55 -8.49 29.78
CA LYS A 260 -11.60 -7.15 29.17
C LYS A 260 -10.18 -6.61 29.07
N ILE A 261 -9.78 -6.17 27.89
CA ILE A 261 -8.45 -5.61 27.63
C ILE A 261 -8.50 -4.08 27.69
N MET A 262 -9.39 -3.45 26.93
CA MET A 262 -9.52 -1.98 26.87
C MET A 262 -10.89 -1.55 26.33
N SER A 263 -11.24 -0.27 26.46
CA SER A 263 -12.34 0.33 25.69
C SER A 263 -11.90 0.55 24.25
N ALA A 264 -12.81 0.39 23.30
CA ALA A 264 -12.55 0.74 21.90
C ALA A 264 -12.37 2.25 21.70
N ASP A 265 -12.97 3.08 22.57
CA ASP A 265 -12.84 4.54 22.54
C ASP A 265 -11.45 5.01 22.98
N ASP A 266 -10.69 4.17 23.68
CA ASP A 266 -9.31 4.45 24.08
C ASP A 266 -8.31 4.24 22.93
N LEU A 267 -8.77 3.78 21.76
CA LEU A 267 -7.94 3.71 20.56
C LEU A 267 -7.83 5.10 19.92
N PRO A 268 -6.62 5.62 19.70
CA PRO A 268 -6.43 6.95 19.12
C PRO A 268 -6.88 7.02 17.65
N ILE A 269 -6.95 5.88 16.96
CA ILE A 269 -7.33 5.80 15.56
C ILE A 269 -8.77 5.30 15.44
N ASN A 270 -9.65 6.20 15.02
CA ASN A 270 -11.06 5.93 14.83
C ASN A 270 -11.33 4.89 13.73
N GLY A 271 -12.47 4.20 13.82
CA GLY A 271 -13.03 3.36 12.76
C GLY A 271 -12.94 1.85 13.03
N LEU A 272 -13.99 1.13 12.59
CA LEU A 272 -14.16 -0.30 12.86
C LEU A 272 -13.00 -1.18 12.33
N HIS A 273 -12.36 -0.76 11.23
CA HIS A 273 -11.19 -1.47 10.69
C HIS A 273 -9.96 -1.37 11.60
N ASN A 274 -9.81 -0.29 12.38
CA ASN A 274 -8.74 -0.17 13.36
C ASN A 274 -9.03 -1.00 14.61
N VAL A 275 -10.30 -1.06 15.03
CA VAL A 275 -10.75 -2.02 16.06
C VAL A 275 -10.41 -3.45 15.62
N GLN A 276 -10.69 -3.82 14.37
CA GLN A 276 -10.36 -5.13 13.82
C GLN A 276 -8.84 -5.41 13.84
N ASN A 277 -8.00 -4.43 13.45
CA ASN A 277 -6.54 -4.56 13.55
C ASN A 277 -6.10 -4.73 15.01
N ALA A 278 -6.64 -3.94 15.94
CA ALA A 278 -6.33 -4.02 17.36
C ALA A 278 -6.70 -5.38 17.95
N LEU A 279 -7.84 -5.96 17.60
CA LEU A 279 -8.23 -7.31 18.03
C LEU A 279 -7.26 -8.39 17.53
N ALA A 280 -6.79 -8.27 16.28
CA ALA A 280 -5.77 -9.19 15.76
C ALA A 280 -4.45 -9.06 16.56
N VAL A 281 -4.05 -7.84 16.91
CA VAL A 281 -2.86 -7.57 17.75
C VAL A 281 -3.04 -8.12 19.16
N ILE A 282 -4.21 -7.89 19.78
CA ILE A 282 -4.57 -8.44 21.10
C ILE A 282 -4.43 -9.97 21.06
N ALA A 283 -4.99 -10.64 20.05
CA ALA A 283 -4.90 -12.09 19.93
C ALA A 283 -3.44 -12.56 19.87
N ALA A 284 -2.60 -11.96 19.02
CA ALA A 284 -1.19 -12.31 18.90
C ALA A 284 -0.39 -12.00 20.18
N ALA A 285 -0.60 -10.85 20.79
CA ALA A 285 0.07 -10.43 22.02
C ALA A 285 -0.29 -11.35 23.21
N LYS A 286 -1.55 -11.78 23.32
CA LYS A 286 -1.98 -12.72 24.36
C LYS A 286 -1.42 -14.13 24.15
N ILE A 287 -1.27 -14.58 22.90
CA ILE A 287 -0.55 -15.82 22.57
C ILE A 287 0.91 -15.73 23.05
N MET A 288 1.56 -14.58 22.87
CA MET A 288 2.92 -14.30 23.36
C MET A 288 3.01 -14.13 24.88
N GLY A 289 1.90 -14.23 25.62
CA GLY A 289 1.87 -14.11 27.08
C GLY A 289 2.00 -12.69 27.61
N ILE A 290 1.79 -11.67 26.77
CA ILE A 290 1.88 -10.27 27.18
C ILE A 290 0.71 -9.90 28.10
N LYS A 291 1.00 -9.16 29.17
CA LYS A 291 0.02 -8.69 30.15
C LYS A 291 -0.96 -7.69 29.52
N SER A 292 -2.23 -7.81 29.89
CA SER A 292 -3.31 -7.02 29.30
C SER A 292 -3.15 -5.52 29.52
N GLU A 293 -2.59 -5.11 30.66
CA GLU A 293 -2.32 -3.70 30.96
C GLU A 293 -1.30 -3.10 30.00
N ILE A 294 -0.28 -3.87 29.61
CA ILE A 294 0.76 -3.44 28.65
C ILE A 294 0.17 -3.38 27.24
N ILE A 295 -0.69 -4.34 26.88
CA ILE A 295 -1.38 -4.34 25.58
C ILE A 295 -2.26 -3.10 25.48
N ALA A 296 -3.09 -2.84 26.48
CA ALA A 296 -3.99 -1.70 26.52
C ALA A 296 -3.24 -0.37 26.40
N SER A 297 -2.23 -0.14 27.26
CA SER A 297 -1.45 1.11 27.22
C SER A 297 -0.73 1.31 25.89
N SER A 298 -0.13 0.25 25.33
CA SER A 298 0.61 0.33 24.07
C SER A 298 -0.28 0.60 22.86
N LEU A 299 -1.53 0.11 22.88
CA LEU A 299 -2.50 0.39 21.83
C LEU A 299 -3.09 1.80 21.95
N SER A 300 -3.32 2.28 23.18
CA SER A 300 -3.77 3.66 23.43
C SER A 300 -2.71 4.71 23.03
N ASP A 301 -1.43 4.40 23.22
CA ASP A 301 -0.33 5.32 22.87
C ASP A 301 0.06 5.28 21.39
N PHE A 302 -0.57 4.43 20.57
CA PHE A 302 -0.18 4.23 19.18
C PHE A 302 -0.63 5.39 18.28
N LYS A 303 0.30 6.26 17.89
CA LYS A 303 0.02 7.51 17.14
C LYS A 303 -0.44 7.35 15.68
N GLY A 304 -0.70 6.14 15.21
CA GLY A 304 -1.02 5.88 13.81
C GLY A 304 0.20 5.73 12.92
N ILE A 305 -0.04 5.59 11.61
CA ILE A 305 0.99 5.43 10.58
C ILE A 305 0.78 6.51 9.53
N LYS A 306 1.88 7.09 9.05
CA LYS A 306 1.85 8.06 7.97
C LYS A 306 1.08 7.55 6.75
N HIS A 307 0.37 8.44 6.07
CA HIS A 307 -0.39 8.16 4.85
C HIS A 307 -1.54 7.14 5.02
N ARG A 308 -2.03 6.95 6.25
CA ARG A 308 -3.19 6.09 6.56
C ARG A 308 -4.19 6.85 7.43
N ILE A 309 -5.13 7.54 6.78
CA ILE A 309 -6.12 8.43 7.40
C ILE A 309 -5.42 9.42 8.35
N GLU A 310 -4.28 9.96 7.91
CA GLU A 310 -3.46 10.91 8.67
C GLU A 310 -4.03 12.32 8.49
N LYS A 311 -4.43 12.98 9.59
CA LYS A 311 -4.74 14.42 9.54
C LYS A 311 -3.44 15.19 9.35
N VAL A 312 -3.21 15.69 8.13
CA VAL A 312 -1.98 16.42 7.78
C VAL A 312 -2.03 17.88 8.19
N GLY A 313 -3.23 18.43 8.36
CA GLY A 313 -3.43 19.80 8.83
C GLY A 313 -4.85 20.28 8.64
N GLU A 314 -5.09 21.50 9.10
CA GLU A 314 -6.34 22.23 8.90
C GLU A 314 -6.02 23.64 8.41
N TYR A 315 -6.50 23.99 7.23
CA TYR A 315 -6.18 25.24 6.56
C TYR A 315 -7.46 25.91 6.08
N HIS A 316 -7.69 27.14 6.52
CA HIS A 316 -8.93 27.91 6.25
C HIS A 316 -10.21 27.14 6.63
N GLY A 317 -10.17 26.43 7.76
CA GLY A 317 -11.28 25.61 8.25
C GLY A 317 -11.55 24.34 7.44
N VAL A 318 -10.68 23.96 6.50
CA VAL A 318 -10.75 22.69 5.77
C VAL A 318 -9.75 21.72 6.39
N THR A 319 -10.21 20.53 6.78
CA THR A 319 -9.33 19.46 7.26
C THR A 319 -8.78 18.67 6.07
N TYR A 320 -7.47 18.42 6.06
CA TYR A 320 -6.82 17.62 5.01
C TYR A 320 -6.38 16.29 5.61
N ILE A 321 -6.75 15.20 4.93
CA ILE A 321 -6.45 13.84 5.37
C ILE A 321 -5.72 13.09 4.26
N ASP A 322 -4.55 12.57 4.60
CA ASP A 322 -3.75 11.69 3.76
C ASP A 322 -4.03 10.21 4.06
N ASP A 323 -4.64 9.54 3.09
CA ASP A 323 -4.79 8.08 3.02
C ASP A 323 -4.23 7.56 1.68
N SER A 324 -3.04 8.04 1.26
CA SER A 324 -2.37 7.60 0.04
C SER A 324 -2.12 6.09 0.01
N LYS A 325 -2.10 5.40 1.17
CA LYS A 325 -2.06 3.93 1.26
C LYS A 325 -3.35 3.25 0.78
N GLY A 326 -4.45 3.98 0.61
CA GLY A 326 -5.73 3.56 0.02
C GLY A 326 -5.62 3.18 -1.46
N THR A 327 -4.89 2.10 -1.75
CA THR A 327 -4.44 1.72 -3.09
C THR A 327 -5.36 0.73 -3.81
N ASN A 328 -6.50 0.39 -3.21
CA ASN A 328 -7.57 -0.44 -3.75
C ASN A 328 -8.95 0.08 -3.30
N VAL A 329 -10.01 -0.37 -3.97
CA VAL A 329 -11.40 0.08 -3.74
C VAL A 329 -11.86 -0.16 -2.29
N ASP A 330 -11.55 -1.32 -1.71
CA ASP A 330 -11.96 -1.66 -0.34
C ASP A 330 -11.30 -0.75 0.70
N ALA A 331 -10.02 -0.42 0.53
CA ALA A 331 -9.30 0.49 1.41
C ALA A 331 -9.92 1.89 1.39
N THR A 332 -10.25 2.41 0.21
CA THR A 332 -10.88 3.71 0.07
C THR A 332 -12.30 3.74 0.63
N LEU A 333 -13.09 2.68 0.46
CA LEU A 333 -14.41 2.57 1.10
C LEU A 333 -14.32 2.63 2.62
N LYS A 334 -13.30 1.98 3.21
CA LYS A 334 -13.04 2.04 4.65
C LYS A 334 -12.66 3.45 5.10
N ALA A 335 -11.81 4.15 4.36
CA ALA A 335 -11.47 5.54 4.64
C ALA A 335 -12.71 6.46 4.58
N ILE A 336 -13.51 6.35 3.53
CA ILE A 336 -14.76 7.11 3.37
C ILE A 336 -15.72 6.88 4.55
N SER A 337 -15.86 5.63 5.00
CA SER A 337 -16.75 5.29 6.13
C SER A 337 -16.33 5.92 7.47
N SER A 338 -15.06 6.31 7.59
CA SER A 338 -14.53 6.95 8.81
C SER A 338 -14.72 8.48 8.84
N MET A 339 -15.12 9.09 7.72
CA MET A 339 -15.27 10.54 7.61
C MET A 339 -16.48 11.03 8.41
N LYS A 340 -16.28 12.09 9.21
CA LYS A 340 -17.32 12.70 10.05
C LYS A 340 -17.95 13.93 9.40
N GLU A 341 -17.26 14.56 8.46
CA GLU A 341 -17.69 15.78 7.78
C GLU A 341 -17.94 15.54 6.28
N GLU A 342 -18.62 16.49 5.62
CA GLU A 342 -18.70 16.48 4.16
C GLU A 342 -17.30 16.47 3.54
N THR A 343 -17.09 15.58 2.57
CA THR A 343 -15.76 15.23 2.08
C THR A 343 -15.63 15.44 0.58
N ILE A 344 -14.52 16.05 0.17
CA ILE A 344 -14.03 16.06 -1.21
C ILE A 344 -12.99 14.96 -1.35
N LEU A 345 -13.20 14.04 -2.28
CA LEU A 345 -12.40 12.83 -2.44
C LEU A 345 -11.49 12.92 -3.66
N LEU A 346 -10.20 12.64 -3.49
CA LEU A 346 -9.24 12.48 -4.59
C LEU A 346 -9.14 11.00 -4.98
N LEU A 347 -9.50 10.68 -6.22
CA LEU A 347 -9.48 9.32 -6.79
C LEU A 347 -8.59 9.27 -8.02
N GLY A 348 -7.63 8.36 -8.09
CA GLY A 348 -6.77 8.30 -9.26
C GLY A 348 -5.47 7.55 -9.05
N GLY A 349 -4.88 7.13 -10.15
CA GLY A 349 -3.56 6.51 -10.19
C GLY A 349 -3.44 5.47 -11.30
N LYS A 350 -2.52 4.52 -11.08
CA LYS A 350 -2.23 3.43 -12.02
C LYS A 350 -3.47 2.58 -12.29
N ASN A 351 -3.75 2.35 -13.57
CA ASN A 351 -4.82 1.45 -13.98
C ASN A 351 -4.44 -0.01 -13.72
N LYS A 352 -5.18 -0.65 -12.82
CA LYS A 352 -5.06 -2.09 -12.50
C LYS A 352 -6.27 -2.91 -12.98
N GLY A 353 -7.21 -2.29 -13.69
CA GLY A 353 -8.44 -2.94 -14.13
C GLY A 353 -9.44 -3.21 -13.00
N TYR A 354 -9.41 -2.44 -11.91
CA TYR A 354 -10.40 -2.56 -10.84
C TYR A 354 -11.81 -2.19 -11.33
N ASP A 355 -12.82 -2.84 -10.76
CA ASP A 355 -14.20 -2.40 -10.86
C ASP A 355 -14.50 -1.30 -9.83
N TYR A 356 -14.73 -0.08 -10.31
CA TYR A 356 -15.07 1.07 -9.46
C TYR A 356 -16.59 1.23 -9.24
N HIS A 357 -17.43 0.36 -9.80
CA HIS A 357 -18.88 0.44 -9.60
C HIS A 357 -19.24 0.34 -8.11
N LYS A 358 -18.61 -0.58 -7.37
CA LYS A 358 -18.79 -0.71 -5.92
C LYS A 358 -18.41 0.56 -5.16
N LEU A 359 -17.35 1.26 -5.61
CA LEU A 359 -16.92 2.54 -5.03
C LEU A 359 -18.01 3.60 -5.18
N PHE A 360 -18.42 3.89 -6.41
CA PHE A 360 -19.39 4.96 -6.70
C PHE A 360 -20.80 4.64 -6.20
N SER A 361 -21.24 3.38 -6.25
CA SER A 361 -22.51 2.94 -5.65
C SER A 361 -22.56 3.22 -4.14
N SER A 362 -21.41 3.14 -3.46
CA SER A 362 -21.33 3.41 -2.02
C SER A 362 -21.27 4.89 -1.69
N LEU A 363 -20.81 5.76 -2.62
CA LEU A 363 -20.72 7.20 -2.40
C LEU A 363 -22.08 7.85 -2.16
N ALA A 364 -23.16 7.32 -2.74
CA ALA A 364 -24.51 7.86 -2.56
C ALA A 364 -24.97 7.86 -1.08
N LYS A 365 -24.42 6.97 -0.26
CA LYS A 365 -24.74 6.84 1.18
C LYS A 365 -23.66 7.42 2.10
N SER A 366 -22.65 8.06 1.53
CA SER A 366 -21.50 8.58 2.27
C SER A 366 -21.59 10.10 2.42
N LYS A 367 -20.62 10.68 3.13
CA LYS A 367 -20.45 12.13 3.25
C LYS A 367 -19.66 12.73 2.09
N VAL A 368 -19.34 11.97 1.04
CA VAL A 368 -18.58 12.47 -0.11
C VAL A 368 -19.49 13.33 -0.98
N VAL A 369 -19.20 14.64 -1.04
CA VAL A 369 -20.00 15.62 -1.79
C VAL A 369 -19.42 15.96 -3.15
N TYR A 370 -18.13 15.66 -3.37
CA TYR A 370 -17.44 15.91 -4.62
C TYR A 370 -16.27 14.94 -4.80
N ALA A 371 -15.94 14.58 -6.04
CA ALA A 371 -14.73 13.81 -6.36
C ALA A 371 -13.85 14.53 -7.39
N VAL A 372 -12.53 14.43 -7.22
CA VAL A 372 -11.56 14.85 -8.23
C VAL A 372 -10.86 13.60 -8.75
N LEU A 373 -11.08 13.31 -10.02
CA LEU A 373 -10.57 12.11 -10.70
C LEU A 373 -9.26 12.44 -11.42
N TYR A 374 -8.20 11.66 -11.23
CA TYR A 374 -6.88 11.91 -11.83
C TYR A 374 -6.14 10.63 -12.25
N GLY A 375 -4.97 10.78 -12.88
CA GLY A 375 -4.08 9.68 -13.22
C GLY A 375 -4.53 8.85 -14.43
N GLU A 376 -3.87 7.71 -14.62
CA GLU A 376 -4.07 6.82 -15.79
C GLU A 376 -5.49 6.24 -15.84
N ASN A 377 -6.07 5.92 -14.69
CA ASN A 377 -7.39 5.28 -14.59
C ASN A 377 -8.58 6.25 -14.56
N ARG A 378 -8.36 7.57 -14.72
CA ARG A 378 -9.40 8.61 -14.63
C ARG A 378 -10.62 8.34 -15.52
N PHE A 379 -10.43 7.75 -16.70
CA PHE A 379 -11.53 7.44 -17.61
C PHE A 379 -12.37 6.24 -17.14
N SER A 380 -11.75 5.24 -16.51
CA SER A 380 -12.48 4.11 -15.89
C SER A 380 -13.28 4.59 -14.67
N LEU A 381 -12.70 5.48 -13.87
CA LEU A 381 -13.40 6.15 -12.77
C LEU A 381 -14.59 6.99 -13.29
N LEU A 382 -14.37 7.79 -14.34
CA LEU A 382 -15.41 8.60 -14.98
C LEU A 382 -16.58 7.76 -15.49
N LYS A 383 -16.28 6.66 -16.18
CA LYS A 383 -17.28 5.71 -16.68
C LYS A 383 -18.15 5.18 -15.54
N SER A 384 -17.50 4.66 -14.49
CA SER A 384 -18.18 4.07 -13.33
C SER A 384 -19.01 5.11 -12.57
N ALA A 385 -18.49 6.33 -12.41
CA ALA A 385 -19.20 7.44 -11.79
C ALA A 385 -20.51 7.76 -12.53
N ARG A 386 -20.45 7.85 -13.87
CA ARG A 386 -21.62 8.13 -14.71
C ARG A 386 -22.65 7.00 -14.66
N GLU A 387 -22.20 5.75 -14.76
CA GLU A 387 -23.07 4.56 -14.70
C GLU A 387 -23.79 4.45 -13.34
N CYS A 388 -23.13 4.84 -12.25
CA CYS A 388 -23.73 4.89 -10.91
C CYS A 388 -24.54 6.17 -10.62
N GLY A 389 -24.68 7.10 -11.57
CA GLY A 389 -25.39 8.38 -11.37
C GLY A 389 -24.68 9.39 -10.47
N PHE A 390 -23.37 9.23 -10.23
CA PHE A 390 -22.57 10.20 -9.46
C PHE A 390 -22.07 11.30 -10.41
N HIS A 391 -22.70 12.48 -10.37
CA HIS A 391 -22.42 13.59 -11.30
C HIS A 391 -21.55 14.72 -10.72
N LYS A 392 -21.20 14.66 -9.44
CA LYS A 392 -20.44 15.71 -8.75
C LYS A 392 -18.94 15.43 -8.78
N PHE A 393 -18.32 15.58 -9.95
CA PHE A 393 -16.88 15.38 -10.09
C PHE A 393 -16.22 16.36 -11.06
N THR A 394 -14.90 16.53 -10.92
CA THR A 394 -14.00 17.05 -11.95
C THR A 394 -13.01 15.94 -12.30
N PHE A 395 -12.48 15.93 -13.53
CA PHE A 395 -11.33 15.09 -13.85
C PHE A 395 -10.20 15.94 -14.43
N CYS A 396 -8.97 15.56 -14.12
CA CYS A 396 -7.75 16.16 -14.64
C CYS A 396 -6.72 15.07 -14.88
N GLU A 397 -5.61 15.39 -15.54
CA GLU A 397 -4.56 14.42 -15.77
C GLU A 397 -3.66 14.26 -14.54
N ASN A 398 -3.08 15.36 -14.09
CA ASN A 398 -1.96 15.38 -13.14
C ASN A 398 -2.40 15.53 -11.68
N PHE A 399 -1.69 14.84 -10.79
CA PHE A 399 -1.97 14.82 -9.36
C PHE A 399 -1.96 16.20 -8.69
N GLU A 400 -0.98 17.05 -9.00
CA GLU A 400 -0.88 18.37 -8.39
C GLU A 400 -2.12 19.23 -8.69
N PHE A 401 -2.58 19.21 -9.95
CA PHE A 401 -3.81 19.88 -10.32
C PHE A 401 -5.02 19.32 -9.58
N ALA A 402 -5.08 17.99 -9.40
CA ALA A 402 -6.17 17.35 -8.66
C ALA A 402 -6.26 17.90 -7.23
N VAL A 403 -5.13 17.97 -6.52
CA VAL A 403 -5.05 18.48 -5.15
C VAL A 403 -5.44 19.96 -5.09
N ARG A 404 -4.95 20.79 -6.03
CA ARG A 404 -5.31 22.21 -6.11
C ARG A 404 -6.81 22.42 -6.37
N ILE A 405 -7.41 21.63 -7.27
CA ILE A 405 -8.85 21.67 -7.56
C ILE A 405 -9.66 21.28 -6.31
N ALA A 406 -9.24 20.23 -5.60
CA ALA A 406 -9.92 19.82 -4.37
C ALA A 406 -9.87 20.93 -3.31
N ALA A 407 -8.72 21.56 -3.11
CA ALA A 407 -8.55 22.67 -2.18
C ALA A 407 -9.40 23.91 -2.57
N LEU A 408 -9.51 24.21 -3.87
CA LEU A 408 -10.37 25.31 -4.37
C LEU A 408 -11.87 25.04 -4.19
N ARG A 409 -12.27 23.77 -4.23
CA ARG A 409 -13.67 23.36 -4.08
C ARG A 409 -14.11 23.22 -2.63
N ALA A 410 -13.18 22.92 -1.73
CA ALA A 410 -13.46 22.70 -0.32
C ALA A 410 -13.94 23.98 0.37
N LYS A 411 -14.94 23.83 1.24
CA LYS A 411 -15.47 24.90 2.07
C LYS A 411 -15.08 24.68 3.52
N ALA A 412 -15.01 25.74 4.32
CA ALA A 412 -14.79 25.64 5.76
C ALA A 412 -15.80 24.66 6.39
N GLY A 413 -15.31 23.81 7.30
CA GLY A 413 -16.04 22.69 7.91
C GLY A 413 -16.04 21.40 7.09
N GLN A 414 -15.46 21.39 5.88
CA GLN A 414 -15.33 20.18 5.05
C GLN A 414 -13.95 19.54 5.17
N THR A 415 -13.85 18.32 4.66
CA THR A 415 -12.63 17.53 4.60
C THR A 415 -12.18 17.30 3.16
N VAL A 416 -10.88 17.40 2.88
CA VAL A 416 -10.26 16.89 1.65
C VAL A 416 -9.54 15.59 1.98
N LEU A 417 -10.00 14.49 1.37
CA LEU A 417 -9.46 13.16 1.58
C LEU A 417 -8.69 12.70 0.35
N LEU A 418 -7.38 12.47 0.49
CA LEU A 418 -6.62 11.67 -0.44
C LEU A 418 -6.82 10.20 -0.13
N SER A 419 -7.72 9.51 -0.83
CA SER A 419 -7.85 8.05 -0.76
C SER A 419 -8.08 7.51 -2.17
N PRO A 420 -7.02 7.17 -2.91
CA PRO A 420 -7.03 7.11 -4.38
C PRO A 420 -7.71 5.89 -5.02
N ALA A 421 -8.07 4.88 -4.23
CA ALA A 421 -8.56 3.57 -4.66
C ALA A 421 -7.64 2.83 -5.65
N SER A 422 -6.40 3.31 -5.85
CA SER A 422 -5.50 2.90 -6.93
C SER A 422 -4.03 3.07 -6.53
N ALA A 423 -3.14 2.27 -7.13
CA ALA A 423 -1.71 2.38 -6.91
C ALA A 423 -1.14 3.67 -7.52
N SER A 424 0.02 4.12 -7.03
CA SER A 424 0.64 5.39 -7.41
C SER A 424 1.66 5.31 -8.56
N PHE A 425 1.91 4.10 -9.10
CA PHE A 425 3.01 3.83 -10.04
C PHE A 425 2.85 4.41 -11.46
N ASP A 426 1.82 5.22 -11.70
CA ASP A 426 1.69 6.02 -12.92
C ASP A 426 2.49 7.33 -12.84
N GLU A 427 2.47 7.99 -11.68
CA GLU A 427 3.16 9.28 -11.47
C GLU A 427 4.26 9.22 -10.40
N PHE A 428 4.29 8.21 -9.52
CA PHE A 428 5.19 8.13 -8.36
C PHE A 428 5.89 6.78 -8.21
N ALA A 429 7.05 6.75 -7.56
CA ALA A 429 7.76 5.51 -7.24
C ALA A 429 7.13 4.73 -6.07
N SER A 430 6.31 5.38 -5.24
CA SER A 430 5.67 4.76 -4.07
C SER A 430 4.41 5.52 -3.64
N TYR A 431 3.63 4.97 -2.71
CA TYR A 431 2.47 5.70 -2.17
C TYR A 431 2.90 6.72 -1.12
N GLU A 432 4.04 6.49 -0.44
CA GLU A 432 4.67 7.44 0.48
C GLU A 432 5.00 8.73 -0.27
N GLU A 433 5.66 8.63 -1.43
CA GLU A 433 6.00 9.78 -2.26
C GLU A 433 4.75 10.57 -2.70
N ARG A 434 3.67 9.87 -3.06
CA ARG A 434 2.38 10.52 -3.39
C ARG A 434 1.78 11.25 -2.19
N GLY A 435 1.86 10.67 -0.99
CA GLY A 435 1.38 11.26 0.25
C GLY A 435 2.22 12.47 0.67
N ASP A 436 3.55 12.35 0.62
CA ASP A 436 4.47 13.45 0.86
C ASP A 436 4.21 14.61 -0.12
N LYS A 437 3.97 14.31 -1.40
CA LYS A 437 3.62 15.33 -2.39
C LYS A 437 2.29 16.02 -2.09
N PHE A 438 1.30 15.27 -1.58
CA PHE A 438 0.04 15.86 -1.11
C PHE A 438 0.27 16.85 0.02
N VAL A 439 1.02 16.44 1.05
CA VAL A 439 1.38 17.30 2.18
C VAL A 439 2.11 18.56 1.72
N GLU A 440 3.11 18.40 0.84
CA GLU A 440 3.87 19.51 0.25
C GLU A 440 2.96 20.51 -0.46
N ILE A 441 2.03 20.04 -1.31
CA ILE A 441 1.11 20.90 -2.05
C ILE A 441 0.20 21.66 -1.09
N ILE A 442 -0.38 20.99 -0.10
CA ILE A 442 -1.28 21.63 0.88
C ILE A 442 -0.54 22.71 1.68
N GLN A 443 0.66 22.42 2.17
CA GLN A 443 1.48 23.39 2.88
C GLN A 443 1.84 24.59 1.99
N SER A 444 2.12 24.37 0.71
CA SER A 444 2.40 25.45 -0.24
C SER A 444 1.21 26.38 -0.50
N LEU A 445 -0.02 25.86 -0.41
CA LEU A 445 -1.25 26.62 -0.62
C LEU A 445 -1.53 27.58 0.53
N ASP A 446 -1.19 27.19 1.76
CA ASP A 446 -1.31 28.03 2.96
C ASP A 446 -0.33 29.21 2.90
N VAL A 447 0.95 28.95 2.62
CA VAL A 447 1.99 29.99 2.53
C VAL A 447 1.68 31.03 1.44
N LYS A 448 1.18 30.61 0.28
CA LYS A 448 0.85 31.54 -0.80
C LYS A 448 -0.32 32.46 -0.43
N LYS A 449 -1.35 31.97 0.27
CA LYS A 449 -2.49 32.78 0.70
C LYS A 449 -2.16 33.72 1.86
N GLN A 450 -1.28 33.32 2.77
CA GLN A 450 -0.79 34.20 3.83
C GLN A 450 -0.02 35.40 3.25
N LYS A 451 0.85 35.17 2.26
CA LYS A 451 1.53 36.27 1.54
C LYS A 451 0.54 37.18 0.81
N THR A 452 -0.48 36.64 0.14
CA THR A 452 -1.50 37.47 -0.52
C THR A 452 -2.29 38.31 0.48
N ASN A 453 -2.59 37.78 1.68
CA ASN A 453 -3.26 38.53 2.74
C ASN A 453 -2.34 39.59 3.38
N GLU A 454 -1.04 39.32 3.57
CA GLU A 454 -0.08 40.31 4.05
C GLU A 454 0.11 41.46 3.04
N THR A 455 0.14 41.16 1.73
CA THR A 455 0.22 42.20 0.69
C THR A 455 -1.10 42.99 0.57
N ALA A 456 -2.25 42.36 0.80
CA ALA A 456 -3.54 43.05 0.80
C ALA A 456 -3.74 43.97 2.02
N VAL A 457 -3.17 43.62 3.18
CA VAL A 457 -3.19 44.47 4.39
C VAL A 457 -2.25 45.68 4.24
N GLU A 458 -1.21 45.60 3.42
CA GLU A 458 -0.37 46.77 3.07
C GLU A 458 -1.01 47.69 2.02
N GLU A 459 -2.02 47.22 1.27
CA GLU A 459 -2.73 48.01 0.24
C GLU A 459 -4.04 48.67 0.75
N GLU A 460 -4.51 48.39 1.97
CA GLU A 460 -5.73 49.00 2.54
C GLU A 460 -5.53 50.39 3.18
N ASP A 461 -4.30 50.93 3.22
CA ASP A 461 -3.99 52.30 3.67
C ASP A 461 -3.98 53.35 2.53
N GLY A 462 -4.94 53.25 1.59
CA GLY A 462 -5.09 54.18 0.46
C GLY A 462 -6.54 54.33 -0.01
N GLU A 463 -7.18 55.43 0.39
CA GLU A 463 -8.57 55.81 0.10
C GLU A 463 -8.95 55.90 -1.40
N ASP A 464 -10.16 55.40 -1.68
CA ASP A 464 -11.25 55.90 -2.53
C ASP A 464 -11.04 56.17 -4.04
N ILE A 465 -11.89 55.55 -4.88
CA ILE A 465 -12.68 56.17 -5.98
C ILE A 465 -13.58 55.12 -6.70
N LEU A 466 -14.89 55.29 -6.49
CA LEU A 466 -16.07 55.17 -7.37
C LEU A 466 -16.48 53.85 -8.09
N GLU A 467 -17.75 53.52 -7.84
CA GLU A 467 -18.65 52.56 -8.49
C GLU A 467 -18.74 52.66 -10.02
N ARG A 468 -18.80 51.52 -10.72
CA ARG A 468 -19.94 51.07 -11.55
C ARG A 468 -19.71 49.75 -12.30
N GLU A 469 -20.84 49.10 -12.55
CA GLU A 469 -21.15 48.04 -13.53
C GLU A 469 -21.04 46.56 -13.11
N LYS A 470 -22.24 46.03 -12.80
CA LYS A 470 -22.65 44.62 -12.89
C LYS A 470 -22.64 44.19 -14.35
N GLU A 471 -22.01 43.05 -14.66
CA GLU A 471 -22.57 41.89 -15.37
C GLU A 471 -21.43 40.89 -15.70
N ASN A 472 -21.77 39.59 -15.72
CA ASN A 472 -20.93 38.40 -15.99
C ASN A 472 -19.61 38.60 -16.75
N PRO A 473 -18.54 37.84 -16.38
CA PRO A 473 -18.15 36.80 -17.34
C PRO A 473 -17.65 35.47 -16.73
N VAL A 474 -17.87 34.42 -17.52
CA VAL A 474 -17.17 33.14 -17.53
C VAL A 474 -15.66 33.40 -17.66
N PHE A 475 -14.85 32.96 -16.68
CA PHE A 475 -13.40 32.98 -16.79
C PHE A 475 -12.87 31.65 -17.34
N LEU A 476 -12.51 31.66 -18.62
CA LEU A 476 -11.48 30.79 -19.18
C LEU A 476 -10.12 31.43 -18.85
N ILE A 477 -9.33 30.79 -17.99
CA ILE A 477 -7.94 31.19 -17.76
C ILE A 477 -7.08 30.37 -18.72
N GLY A 478 -6.76 30.95 -19.88
CA GLY A 478 -5.75 30.46 -20.81
C GLY A 478 -4.44 31.21 -20.60
N SER A 479 -3.37 30.48 -20.28
CA SER A 479 -2.00 30.95 -20.28
C SER A 479 -1.55 31.31 -21.70
N SER A 480 -0.99 32.50 -21.85
CA SER A 480 -0.25 32.97 -23.01
C SER A 480 1.02 32.11 -23.22
N ASP A 481 0.99 31.26 -24.26
CA ASP A 481 2.08 31.04 -25.23
C ASP A 481 1.72 29.86 -26.14
N ALA A 482 0.80 30.14 -27.08
CA ALA A 482 0.56 29.30 -28.25
C ALA A 482 -0.03 30.16 -29.37
N ALA A 483 0.70 31.22 -29.76
CA ALA A 483 0.34 32.09 -30.87
C ALA A 483 1.47 32.15 -31.91
N VAL A 484 2.06 31.00 -32.26
CA VAL A 484 2.68 30.72 -33.57
C VAL A 484 2.57 29.19 -33.73
N PHE A 485 2.12 28.70 -34.88
CA PHE A 485 1.69 27.31 -35.16
C PHE A 485 0.22 26.94 -34.88
N ALA A 486 -0.72 27.79 -35.28
CA ALA A 486 -2.08 27.33 -35.60
C ALA A 486 -2.69 28.21 -36.69
N ASN A 487 -2.12 28.13 -37.90
CA ASN A 487 -2.77 28.68 -39.08
C ASN A 487 -2.55 27.82 -40.35
N ASP A 488 -2.24 26.52 -40.20
CA ASP A 488 -1.95 25.65 -41.35
C ASP A 488 -2.57 24.24 -41.26
N THR A 489 -3.59 24.04 -40.43
CA THR A 489 -4.27 22.72 -40.31
C THR A 489 -5.80 22.80 -40.26
N PHE A 490 -6.39 23.93 -40.64
CA PHE A 490 -7.84 24.07 -40.83
C PHE A 490 -8.31 23.89 -42.28
N GLU A 491 -7.41 23.50 -43.20
CA GLU A 491 -7.75 23.13 -44.60
C GLU A 491 -7.61 21.63 -44.93
N ARG A 492 -7.36 20.75 -43.96
CA ARG A 492 -7.22 19.30 -44.22
C ARG A 492 -8.07 18.42 -43.30
N THR A 493 -9.38 18.60 -43.35
CA THR A 493 -10.34 17.56 -42.93
C THR A 493 -11.73 17.69 -43.58
N ARG A 494 -11.80 18.27 -44.78
CA ARG A 494 -13.03 18.32 -45.60
C ARG A 494 -13.03 17.47 -46.86
N ASN A 495 -11.99 16.66 -47.08
CA ASN A 495 -11.93 15.69 -48.18
C ASN A 495 -11.64 14.30 -47.62
N TYR A 496 -12.65 13.60 -47.09
CA TYR A 496 -12.66 12.14 -46.93
C TYR A 496 -14.08 11.63 -46.61
N VAL A 497 -15.09 12.11 -47.34
CA VAL A 497 -16.40 11.42 -47.51
C VAL A 497 -16.97 11.83 -48.86
N ALA A 498 -16.45 11.24 -49.94
CA ALA A 498 -17.10 11.15 -51.26
C ALA A 498 -16.20 10.32 -52.18
N GLU A 499 -16.31 8.98 -52.09
CA GLU A 499 -16.07 8.03 -53.18
C GLU A 499 -16.24 6.61 -52.63
N GLU A 500 -17.49 6.15 -52.58
CA GLU A 500 -17.85 4.73 -52.64
C GLU A 500 -19.32 4.63 -53.06
N THR A 501 -19.57 4.96 -54.33
CA THR A 501 -20.73 4.54 -55.11
C THR A 501 -20.30 4.44 -56.57
N GLU A 502 -19.76 3.28 -56.95
CA GLU A 502 -20.08 2.49 -58.16
C GLU A 502 -19.23 1.22 -58.20
#